data_AF-A0AAU9NA38-F1
#
_entry.id   AF-A0AAU9NA38-F1
#
_cell.length_a   1.000
_cell.length_b   1.000
_cell.length_c   1.000
_cell.angle_alpha   90.00
_cell.angle_beta   90.00
_cell.angle_gamma   90.00
#
_symmetry.space_group_name_H-M   'P 1'
#
loop_
_entity.id
_entity.type
_entity.pdbx_description
1 polymer ?
#
loop_
_entity_poly.entity_id
_entity_poly.type
_entity_poly.pdbx_seq_one_letter_code
_entity_poly.pdbx_strand_id
1 'polypeptide(L)'
;MLGEKDLLITWQNNTRYWEWGHITQSRFRKVWILRGVWWLEIKGKIAAVKLSEKSTYIAYLVFRTTEDSRGLDVPGNSSITFGGRKMETKIVYLQRPKARETWEENCVFPYR
;
A
#
# COMPACT_ATOMS: atom_id res chain seq x y z
N MET A 1 1.73 16.10 -3.01
CA MET A 1 2.06 14.71 -2.63
C MET A 1 2.38 14.69 -1.15
N LEU A 2 1.93 13.68 -0.41
CA LEU A 2 2.30 13.52 0.99
C LEU A 2 3.70 12.91 1.04
N GLY A 3 4.62 13.58 1.73
CA GLY A 3 5.94 13.04 1.99
C GLY A 3 5.94 12.15 3.22
N GLU A 4 7.10 11.65 3.55
CA GLU A 4 7.32 10.83 4.74
C GLU A 4 6.77 11.49 6.03
N LYS A 5 7.03 12.79 6.23
CA LYS A 5 6.59 13.53 7.43
C LYS A 5 5.08 13.76 7.52
N ASP A 6 4.37 13.61 6.40
CA ASP A 6 2.93 13.84 6.32
C ASP A 6 2.13 12.53 6.48
N LEU A 7 2.83 11.40 6.63
CA LEU A 7 2.26 10.09 6.87
C LEU A 7 2.41 9.72 8.35
N LEU A 8 1.33 9.17 8.91
CA LEU A 8 1.35 8.51 10.20
C LEU A 8 1.42 7.01 9.95
N ILE A 9 2.54 6.40 10.31
CA ILE A 9 2.77 4.98 10.11
C ILE A 9 2.89 4.31 11.47
N THR A 10 2.17 3.20 11.68
CA THR A 10 2.25 2.45 12.93
C THR A 10 3.69 1.96 13.13
N TRP A 11 4.17 2.06 14.38
CA TRP A 11 5.54 1.72 14.77
C TRP A 11 6.65 2.64 14.26
N GLN A 12 6.35 3.75 13.56
CA GLN A 12 7.37 4.62 12.94
C GLN A 12 8.47 5.13 13.88
N ASN A 13 8.17 5.25 15.19
CA ASN A 13 9.14 5.71 16.19
C ASN A 13 10.10 4.60 16.66
N ASN A 14 9.93 3.36 16.19
CA ASN A 14 10.71 2.22 16.62
C ASN A 14 11.62 1.72 15.48
N THR A 15 12.93 1.93 15.67
CA THR A 15 13.97 1.56 14.71
C THR A 15 14.11 0.05 14.49
N ARG A 16 13.50 -0.78 15.35
CA ARG A 16 13.43 -2.24 15.13
C ARG A 16 12.57 -2.60 13.91
N TYR A 17 11.55 -1.79 13.65
CA TYR A 17 10.54 -2.07 12.61
C TYR A 17 10.73 -1.22 11.37
N TRP A 18 11.23 0.01 11.54
CA TRP A 18 11.39 0.97 10.47
C TRP A 18 12.81 1.53 10.42
N GLU A 19 13.33 1.66 9.22
CA GLU A 19 14.60 2.32 8.94
C GLU A 19 14.40 3.50 8.01
N TRP A 20 15.22 4.52 8.21
CA TRP A 20 15.32 5.65 7.32
C TRP A 20 16.30 5.36 6.19
N GLY A 21 15.83 5.51 4.95
CA GLY A 21 16.66 5.29 3.78
C GLY A 21 16.59 6.41 2.76
N HIS A 22 17.61 6.45 1.90
CA HIS A 22 17.58 7.14 0.62
C HIS A 22 17.70 6.08 -0.48
N ILE A 23 16.72 6.04 -1.38
CA ILE A 23 16.73 5.16 -2.54
C ILE A 23 16.90 6.03 -3.77
N THR A 24 18.00 5.86 -4.52
CA THR A 24 18.33 6.70 -5.69
C THR A 24 17.24 6.70 -6.77
N GLN A 25 16.46 5.61 -6.86
CA GLN A 25 15.35 5.47 -7.80
C GLN A 25 14.03 6.06 -7.27
N SER A 26 13.99 6.56 -6.03
CA SER A 26 12.80 7.15 -5.44
C SER A 26 12.66 8.61 -5.88
N ARG A 27 11.43 9.01 -6.23
CA ARG A 27 11.08 10.42 -6.41
C ARG A 27 11.06 11.22 -5.10
N PHE A 28 11.17 10.54 -3.95
CA PHE A 28 11.21 11.14 -2.62
C PHE A 28 12.63 11.07 -2.05
N ARG A 29 13.10 12.22 -1.55
CA ARG A 29 14.44 12.36 -0.92
C ARG A 29 14.62 11.49 0.33
N LYS A 30 13.54 11.15 1.03
CA LYS A 30 13.56 10.27 2.19
C LYS A 30 12.41 9.31 2.11
N VAL A 31 12.69 8.05 2.43
CA VAL A 31 11.70 6.97 2.45
C VAL A 31 11.86 6.15 3.73
N TRP A 32 10.75 5.61 4.20
CA TRP A 32 10.73 4.61 5.25
C TRP A 32 10.89 3.22 4.63
N ILE A 33 11.80 2.42 5.20
CA ILE A 33 12.04 1.03 4.84
C ILE A 33 11.50 0.15 5.96
N LEU A 34 10.53 -0.71 5.63
CA LEU A 34 9.91 -1.64 6.57
C LEU A 34 10.79 -2.90 6.73
N ARG A 35 11.19 -3.22 7.96
CA ARG A 35 11.97 -4.44 8.25
C ARG A 35 11.09 -5.67 8.49
N GLY A 36 9.99 -5.50 9.21
CA GLY A 36 9.03 -6.57 9.49
C GLY A 36 8.13 -6.23 10.66
N VAL A 37 6.83 -6.46 10.55
CA VAL A 37 5.81 -6.14 11.55
C VAL A 37 4.70 -7.18 11.53
N TRP A 38 3.95 -7.28 12.63
CA TRP A 38 2.77 -8.14 12.70
C TRP A 38 1.57 -7.60 11.90
N TRP A 39 1.44 -6.27 11.82
CA TRP A 39 0.46 -5.60 10.97
C TRP A 39 0.98 -4.22 10.55
N LEU A 40 0.50 -3.75 9.41
CA LEU A 40 0.87 -2.47 8.81
C LEU A 40 -0.37 -1.57 8.69
N GLU A 41 -0.31 -0.38 9.30
CA GLU A 41 -1.32 0.66 9.11
C GLU A 41 -0.61 1.96 8.71
N ILE A 42 -1.05 2.54 7.59
CA ILE A 42 -0.53 3.78 7.01
C ILE A 42 -1.70 4.75 6.90
N LYS A 43 -1.56 5.92 7.52
CA LYS A 43 -2.53 7.01 7.50
C LYS A 43 -1.89 8.23 6.87
N GLY A 44 -2.66 8.98 6.10
CA GLY A 44 -2.23 10.24 5.51
C GLY A 44 -3.36 11.25 5.54
N LYS A 45 -3.02 12.53 5.67
CA LYS A 45 -3.98 13.62 5.61
C LYS A 45 -3.50 14.70 4.66
N ILE A 46 -4.33 15.00 3.65
CA ILE A 46 -4.11 16.14 2.76
C ILE A 46 -5.15 17.21 3.07
N ALA A 47 -4.71 18.45 3.24
CA ALA A 47 -5.62 19.57 3.45
C ALA A 47 -6.38 19.83 2.15
N ALA A 48 -7.72 19.80 2.19
CA ALA A 48 -8.56 19.98 1.01
C ALA A 48 -8.33 21.35 0.33
N VAL A 49 -7.93 22.37 1.09
CA VAL A 49 -7.53 23.69 0.57
C VAL A 49 -6.34 23.63 -0.40
N LYS A 50 -5.53 22.56 -0.36
CA LYS A 50 -4.43 22.33 -1.31
C LYS A 50 -4.89 21.65 -2.60
N LEU A 51 -6.16 21.25 -2.68
CA LEU A 51 -6.75 20.64 -3.86
C LEU A 51 -7.51 21.72 -4.62
N SER A 52 -7.31 21.79 -5.93
CA SER A 52 -8.16 22.59 -6.82
C SER A 52 -9.61 22.12 -6.71
N GLU A 53 -10.52 23.08 -6.67
CA GLU A 53 -11.96 22.85 -6.66
C GLU A 53 -12.42 22.12 -7.93
N LYS A 54 -13.59 21.47 -7.82
CA LYS A 54 -14.29 20.79 -8.93
C LYS A 54 -13.44 19.79 -9.72
N SER A 55 -12.40 19.25 -9.10
CA SER A 55 -11.45 18.33 -9.72
C SER A 55 -11.54 16.95 -9.07
N THR A 56 -11.43 15.90 -9.88
CA THR A 56 -11.38 14.52 -9.41
C THR A 56 -9.96 14.16 -9.04
N TYR A 57 -9.76 13.65 -7.82
CA TYR A 57 -8.46 13.19 -7.34
C TYR A 57 -8.48 11.68 -7.13
N ILE A 58 -7.34 11.05 -7.41
CA ILE A 58 -7.09 9.65 -7.12
C ILE A 58 -5.94 9.60 -6.11
N ALA A 59 -6.11 8.80 -5.06
CA ALA A 59 -5.06 8.52 -4.10
C ALA A 59 -4.35 7.22 -4.48
N TYR A 60 -3.02 7.29 -4.59
CA TYR A 60 -2.17 6.14 -4.83
C TYR A 60 -1.21 5.95 -3.66
N LEU A 61 -1.08 4.71 -3.20
CA LEU A 61 0.04 4.30 -2.35
C LEU A 61 1.18 3.85 -3.27
N VAL A 62 2.28 4.60 -3.28
CA VAL A 62 3.47 4.28 -4.07
C VAL A 62 4.51 3.67 -3.15
N PHE A 63 4.90 2.44 -3.44
CA PHE A 63 5.88 1.69 -2.66
C PHE A 63 6.69 0.76 -3.57
N ARG A 64 7.74 0.19 -3.01
CA ARG A 64 8.55 -0.84 -3.65
C ARG A 64 8.74 -1.99 -2.67
N THR A 65 8.78 -3.20 -3.21
CA THR A 65 9.03 -4.43 -2.46
C THR A 65 10.42 -4.98 -2.80
N THR A 66 10.94 -5.82 -1.93
CA THR A 66 12.14 -6.64 -2.15
C THR A 66 11.74 -8.09 -2.39
N GLU A 67 12.64 -8.89 -2.97
CA GLU A 67 12.40 -10.32 -3.20
C GLU A 67 12.09 -11.08 -1.90
N ASP A 68 12.69 -10.65 -0.79
CA ASP A 68 12.49 -11.24 0.54
C ASP A 68 11.21 -10.78 1.26
N SER A 69 10.42 -9.89 0.65
CA SER A 69 9.19 -9.40 1.28
C SER A 69 8.11 -10.49 1.36
N ARG A 70 7.44 -10.58 2.51
CA ARG A 70 6.42 -11.61 2.80
C ARG A 70 5.20 -10.97 3.46
N GLY A 71 4.04 -11.63 3.32
CA GLY A 71 2.78 -11.20 3.95
C GLY A 71 2.07 -10.02 3.25
N LEU A 72 2.56 -9.59 2.08
CA LEU A 72 1.94 -8.53 1.28
C LEU A 72 0.74 -9.01 0.45
N ASP A 73 0.57 -10.33 0.38
CA ASP A 73 -0.55 -11.06 -0.21
C ASP A 73 -1.69 -11.33 0.78
N VAL A 74 -1.55 -10.90 2.04
CA VAL A 74 -2.63 -10.90 3.03
C VAL A 74 -3.60 -9.75 2.72
N PRO A 75 -4.92 -9.99 2.71
CA PRO A 75 -5.89 -8.95 2.41
C PRO A 75 -5.92 -7.88 3.51
N GLY A 76 -5.86 -6.62 3.09
CA GLY A 76 -6.01 -5.45 3.96
C GLY A 76 -7.25 -4.63 3.65
N ASN A 77 -7.42 -3.55 4.42
CA ASN A 77 -8.48 -2.58 4.23
C ASN A 77 -7.87 -1.24 3.82
N SER A 78 -8.52 -0.56 2.88
CA SER A 78 -8.22 0.84 2.56
C SER A 78 -9.45 1.69 2.77
N SER A 79 -9.25 2.94 3.21
CA SER A 79 -10.35 3.89 3.30
C SER A 79 -9.90 5.31 3.00
N ILE A 80 -10.82 6.09 2.45
CA ILE A 80 -10.64 7.50 2.14
C ILE A 80 -11.81 8.25 2.77
N THR A 81 -11.54 9.36 3.44
CA THR A 81 -12.59 10.21 4.01
C THR A 81 -12.49 11.63 3.45
N PHE A 82 -13.58 12.13 2.87
CA PHE A 82 -13.66 13.46 2.29
C PHE A 82 -15.05 14.07 2.53
N GLY A 83 -15.10 15.29 3.10
CA GLY A 83 -16.35 15.99 3.38
C GLY A 83 -17.33 15.19 4.24
N GLY A 84 -16.84 14.45 5.24
CA GLY A 84 -17.65 13.60 6.12
C GLY A 84 -18.07 12.26 5.51
N ARG A 85 -17.83 12.03 4.21
CA ARG A 85 -18.11 10.74 3.55
C ARG A 85 -16.88 9.84 3.63
N LYS A 86 -17.08 8.60 4.09
CA LYS A 86 -16.05 7.56 4.12
C LYS A 86 -16.31 6.58 2.97
N MET A 87 -15.30 6.35 2.15
CA MET A 87 -15.24 5.27 1.18
C MET A 87 -14.30 4.20 1.73
N GLU A 88 -14.73 2.94 1.70
CA GLU A 88 -13.95 1.83 2.21
C GLU A 88 -13.90 0.71 1.18
N THR A 89 -12.72 0.17 0.97
CA THR A 89 -12.50 -1.00 0.13
C THR A 89 -11.84 -2.06 1.00
N LYS A 90 -12.56 -3.17 1.17
CA LYS A 90 -12.07 -4.37 1.84
C LYS A 90 -11.35 -5.25 0.83
N ILE A 91 -10.43 -6.09 1.31
CA ILE A 91 -9.71 -7.07 0.48
C ILE A 91 -8.85 -6.36 -0.59
N VAL A 92 -7.94 -5.51 -0.12
CA VAL A 92 -6.91 -4.87 -0.95
C VAL A 92 -5.58 -5.58 -0.69
N TYR A 93 -4.83 -5.83 -1.75
CA TYR A 93 -3.52 -6.50 -1.66
C TYR A 93 -2.43 -5.53 -2.07
N LEU A 94 -1.32 -5.50 -1.30
CA LEU A 94 -0.12 -4.77 -1.70
C LEU A 94 0.63 -5.57 -2.78
N GLN A 95 0.65 -6.89 -2.66
CA GLN A 95 1.14 -7.79 -3.69
C GLN A 95 0.02 -8.75 -4.03
N ARG A 96 -0.31 -8.90 -5.33
CA ARG A 96 -1.31 -9.89 -5.73
C ARG A 96 -0.91 -11.26 -5.18
N PRO A 97 -1.82 -12.00 -4.52
CA PRO A 97 -1.56 -13.38 -4.19
C PRO A 97 -1.19 -14.11 -5.46
N LYS A 98 -0.11 -14.89 -5.41
CA LYS A 98 0.11 -15.88 -6.46
C LYS A 98 -1.11 -16.79 -6.44
N ALA A 99 -1.71 -17.06 -7.60
CA ALA A 99 -2.70 -18.12 -7.67
C ALA A 99 -2.07 -19.34 -7.00
N ARG A 100 -2.77 -19.99 -6.08
CA ARG A 100 -2.39 -21.37 -5.77
C ARG A 100 -2.46 -22.06 -7.12
N GLU A 101 -1.33 -22.55 -7.61
CA GLU A 101 -1.34 -23.63 -8.59
C GLU A 101 -1.99 -24.82 -7.88
N THR A 102 -3.32 -24.78 -7.75
CA THR A 102 -4.10 -25.99 -7.62
C THR A 102 -3.87 -26.69 -8.93
N TRP A 103 -3.02 -27.72 -8.89
CA TRP A 103 -2.96 -28.78 -9.88
C TRP A 103 -4.34 -29.43 -9.94
N GLU A 104 -5.31 -28.75 -10.55
CA GLU A 104 -6.40 -29.43 -11.22
C GLU A 104 -5.84 -29.80 -12.59
N GLU A 105 -5.11 -30.92 -12.61
CA GLU A 105 -5.06 -31.77 -13.78
C GLU A 105 -6.51 -32.10 -14.17
N ASN A 106 -7.11 -31.26 -15.00
CA ASN A 106 -8.16 -31.65 -15.91
C ASN A 106 -8.00 -30.79 -17.17
N CYS A 107 -6.91 -31.07 -17.88
CA CYS A 107 -6.96 -30.98 -19.33
C CYS A 107 -8.13 -31.85 -19.80
N VAL A 108 -9.12 -31.25 -20.45
CA VAL A 108 -9.64 -31.59 -21.79
C VAL A 108 -10.97 -30.86 -21.94
N PHE A 109 -11.00 -29.79 -22.73
CA PHE A 109 -12.21 -29.43 -23.46
C PHE A 109 -11.97 -29.81 -24.92
N PRO A 110 -12.65 -30.83 -25.45
CA PRO A 110 -12.58 -31.12 -26.87
C PRO A 110 -13.38 -30.03 -27.59
N TYR A 111 -12.76 -29.43 -28.61
CA TYR A 111 -13.47 -28.60 -29.56
C TYR A 111 -14.59 -29.41 -30.23
N ARG A 112 -15.80 -28.85 -30.22
CA ARG A 112 -16.73 -28.94 -31.36
C ARG A 112 -17.71 -27.78 -31.32
#